data_AF-A0A6G0UTV0-F1
#
_entry.id   AF-A0A6G0UTV0-F1
#
_cell.length_a   1.000
_cell.length_b   1.000
_cell.length_c   1.000
_cell.angle_alpha   90.00
_cell.angle_beta   90.00
_cell.angle_gamma   90.00
#
_symmetry.space_group_name_H-M   'P 1'
#
loop_
_entity.id
_entity.type
_entity.pdbx_description
1 polymer ?
#
loop_
_entity_poly.entity_id
_entity_poly.type
_entity_poly.pdbx_seq_one_letter_code
_entity_poly.pdbx_strand_id
1 'polypeptide(L)'
;MKEDQSYERVFEERWKYIHDELQSIYEGHQVLTTNEYMMMYKTVYELATMSSGEDELEIAAYTMVGLHEHLRNYLIEYIKKVRHEIENYRGVKLLENYCRIWKKFKFDSEVVNGVFSYLNTHWMEEGLDYETRRRITYN
;
A
#
# COMPACT_ATOMS: atom_id res chain seq x y z
N MET A 1 9.08 -27.79 13.57
CA MET A 1 9.68 -26.79 12.64
C MET A 1 9.14 -26.98 11.22
N LYS A 2 7.87 -26.64 10.95
CA LYS A 2 7.30 -26.51 9.58
C LYS A 2 6.05 -25.61 9.48
N GLU A 3 5.59 -24.97 10.56
CA GLU A 3 4.40 -24.09 10.51
C GLU A 3 4.74 -22.60 10.37
N ASP A 4 5.99 -22.21 10.68
CA ASP A 4 6.47 -20.81 10.74
C ASP A 4 6.54 -20.06 9.39
N GLN A 5 6.33 -20.72 8.25
CA GLN A 5 6.39 -20.11 6.91
C GLN A 5 5.03 -19.99 6.22
N SER A 6 3.93 -20.31 6.92
CA SER A 6 2.60 -20.32 6.32
C SER A 6 2.05 -18.90 6.12
N TYR A 7 2.28 -17.98 7.07
CA TYR A 7 1.73 -16.62 7.00
C TYR A 7 2.48 -15.73 6.01
N GLU A 8 3.80 -15.90 5.86
CA GLU A 8 4.61 -15.19 4.87
C GLU A 8 4.13 -15.46 3.44
N ARG A 9 3.87 -16.74 3.11
CA ARG A 9 3.34 -17.11 1.79
C ARG A 9 1.97 -16.49 1.54
N VAL A 10 1.08 -16.54 2.53
CA VAL A 10 -0.27 -15.94 2.43
C VAL A 10 -0.18 -14.43 2.24
N PHE A 11 0.76 -13.78 2.93
CA PHE A 11 1.06 -12.37 2.73
C PHE A 11 1.51 -12.08 1.30
N GLU A 12 2.50 -12.79 0.78
CA GLU A 12 3.02 -12.57 -0.59
C GLU A 12 1.95 -12.77 -1.66
N GLU A 13 1.12 -13.80 -1.54
CA GLU A 13 0.03 -14.07 -2.48
C GLU A 13 -1.02 -12.94 -2.48
N ARG A 14 -1.39 -12.45 -1.30
CA ARG A 14 -2.37 -11.37 -1.15
C ARG A 14 -1.78 -10.01 -1.52
N TRP A 15 -0.51 -9.76 -1.19
CA TRP A 15 0.20 -8.57 -1.61
C TRP A 15 0.31 -8.50 -3.13
N LYS A 16 0.59 -9.62 -3.81
CA LYS A 16 0.60 -9.68 -5.27
C LYS A 16 -0.74 -9.24 -5.87
N TYR A 17 -1.86 -9.74 -5.33
CA TYR A 17 -3.19 -9.30 -5.76
C TYR A 17 -3.37 -7.78 -5.55
N ILE A 18 -3.06 -7.27 -4.35
CA ILE A 18 -3.14 -5.84 -4.04
C ILE A 18 -2.27 -5.01 -5.00
N HIS A 19 -1.05 -5.47 -5.29
CA HIS A 19 -0.12 -4.81 -6.20
C HIS A 19 -0.69 -4.71 -7.63
N ASP A 20 -1.26 -5.80 -8.15
CA ASP A 20 -1.84 -5.84 -9.49
C ASP A 20 -3.06 -4.90 -9.60
N GLU A 21 -3.88 -4.82 -8.55
CA GLU A 21 -4.99 -3.85 -8.44
C GLU A 21 -4.47 -2.41 -8.37
N LEU A 22 -3.45 -2.14 -7.55
CA LEU A 22 -2.81 -0.81 -7.49
C LEU A 22 -2.28 -0.38 -8.86
N GLN A 23 -1.63 -1.29 -9.58
CA GLN A 23 -1.16 -1.04 -10.94
C GLN A 23 -2.31 -0.70 -11.88
N SER A 24 -3.44 -1.39 -11.77
CA SER A 24 -4.63 -1.15 -12.60
C SER A 24 -5.25 0.24 -12.34
N ILE A 25 -5.27 0.68 -11.08
CA ILE A 25 -5.76 2.01 -10.68
C ILE A 25 -4.83 3.12 -11.22
N TYR A 26 -3.55 3.05 -10.85
CA TYR A 26 -2.58 4.12 -11.10
C TYR A 26 -2.05 4.16 -12.54
N GLU A 27 -1.87 3.00 -13.19
CA GLU A 27 -1.35 2.89 -14.56
C GLU A 27 -2.43 2.56 -15.58
N GLY A 28 -3.34 1.63 -15.26
CA GLY A 28 -4.42 1.19 -16.14
C GLY A 28 -5.53 2.23 -16.33
N HIS A 29 -5.57 3.26 -15.47
CA HIS A 29 -6.62 4.27 -15.45
C HIS A 29 -8.02 3.71 -15.23
N GLN A 30 -8.13 2.55 -14.56
CA GLN A 30 -9.41 1.93 -14.26
C GLN A 30 -9.96 2.46 -12.94
N VAL A 31 -11.22 2.90 -12.95
CA VAL A 31 -11.96 3.16 -11.71
C VAL A 31 -12.45 1.81 -11.20
N LEU A 32 -12.11 1.47 -9.95
CA LEU A 32 -12.61 0.25 -9.32
C LEU A 32 -14.13 0.25 -9.27
N THR A 33 -14.74 -0.88 -9.61
CA THR A 33 -16.12 -1.17 -9.28
C THR A 33 -16.27 -1.33 -7.77
N THR A 34 -17.50 -1.21 -7.27
CA THR A 34 -17.80 -1.45 -5.85
C THR A 34 -17.30 -2.83 -5.39
N ASN A 35 -17.46 -3.86 -6.22
CA ASN A 35 -17.03 -5.21 -5.86
C ASN A 35 -15.50 -5.33 -5.78
N GLU A 36 -14.76 -4.76 -6.74
CA GLU A 36 -13.30 -4.76 -6.73
C GLU A 36 -12.76 -3.98 -5.52
N TYR A 37 -13.33 -2.80 -5.25
CA TYR A 37 -13.01 -2.02 -4.06
C TYR A 37 -13.22 -2.84 -2.77
N MET A 38 -14.38 -3.49 -2.64
CA MET A 38 -14.69 -4.29 -1.45
C MET A 38 -13.79 -5.52 -1.31
N MET A 39 -13.41 -6.16 -2.42
CA MET A 39 -12.47 -7.29 -2.40
C MET A 39 -11.08 -6.84 -1.96
N MET A 40 -10.58 -5.73 -2.52
CA MET A 40 -9.29 -5.17 -2.15
C MET A 40 -9.27 -4.72 -0.69
N TYR A 41 -10.30 -3.98 -0.24
CA TYR A 41 -10.47 -3.59 1.16
C TYR A 41 -10.50 -4.79 2.09
N LYS A 42 -11.30 -5.81 1.77
CA LYS A 42 -11.39 -7.04 2.57
C LYS A 42 -10.03 -7.75 2.66
N THR A 43 -9.27 -7.79 1.57
CA THR A 43 -7.94 -8.42 1.57
C THR A 43 -6.96 -7.68 2.47
N VAL A 44 -6.96 -6.35 2.42
CA VAL A 44 -6.15 -5.50 3.32
C VAL A 44 -6.58 -5.68 4.78
N TYR A 45 -7.89 -5.67 5.05
CA TYR A 45 -8.45 -5.91 6.38
C TYR A 45 -7.99 -7.26 6.92
N GLU A 46 -8.17 -8.35 6.17
CA GLU A 46 -7.80 -9.68 6.62
C GLU A 46 -6.30 -9.77 6.94
N LEU A 47 -5.42 -9.21 6.09
CA LEU A 47 -3.97 -9.14 6.35
C LEU A 47 -3.63 -8.34 7.62
N ALA A 48 -4.30 -7.20 7.83
CA ALA A 48 -4.09 -6.36 8.99
C ALA A 48 -4.61 -6.99 10.29
N THR A 49 -5.55 -7.94 10.21
CA THR A 49 -6.11 -8.65 11.37
C THR A 49 -5.58 -10.09 11.53
N MET A 50 -4.59 -10.52 10.73
CA MET A 50 -4.06 -11.90 10.79
C MET A 50 -3.38 -12.24 12.13
N SER A 51 -3.03 -11.24 12.93
CA SER A 51 -2.27 -11.38 14.17
C SER A 51 -3.09 -11.73 15.41
N SER A 52 -4.42 -11.86 15.36
CA SER A 52 -5.25 -12.04 16.55
C SER A 52 -5.13 -13.44 17.23
N GLY A 53 -3.95 -13.80 17.76
CA GLY A 53 -3.60 -15.10 18.37
C GLY A 53 -2.34 -15.05 19.27
N GLU A 54 -1.82 -16.20 19.75
CA GLU A 54 -0.71 -16.24 20.74
C GLU A 54 0.63 -15.65 20.26
N ASP A 55 0.87 -15.59 18.93
CA ASP A 55 2.04 -14.97 18.27
C ASP A 55 1.74 -13.56 17.69
N GLU A 56 0.91 -12.78 18.41
CA GLU A 56 0.32 -11.53 17.95
C GLU A 56 1.34 -10.50 17.46
N LEU A 57 2.47 -10.36 18.16
CA LEU A 57 3.43 -9.30 17.88
C LEU A 57 4.29 -9.55 16.62
N GLU A 58 4.71 -10.79 16.40
CA GLU A 58 5.58 -11.13 15.25
C GLU A 58 4.77 -11.14 13.96
N ILE A 59 3.56 -11.73 14.00
CA ILE A 59 2.66 -11.76 12.85
C ILE A 59 2.17 -10.35 12.52
N ALA A 60 1.81 -9.53 13.51
CA ALA A 60 1.41 -8.13 13.28
C ALA A 60 2.57 -7.31 12.69
N ALA A 61 3.79 -7.49 13.21
CA ALA A 61 4.96 -6.82 12.66
C ALA A 61 5.16 -7.21 11.20
N TYR A 62 5.12 -8.50 10.86
CA TYR A 62 5.30 -8.93 9.48
C TYR A 62 4.20 -8.41 8.54
N THR A 63 2.92 -8.57 8.91
CA THR A 63 1.82 -8.23 8.00
C THR A 63 1.53 -6.73 7.95
N MET A 64 1.43 -6.03 9.08
CA MET A 64 1.07 -4.61 9.10
C MET A 64 2.23 -3.73 8.67
N VAL A 65 3.44 -3.95 9.20
CA VAL A 65 4.64 -3.20 8.78
C VAL A 65 4.98 -3.56 7.34
N GLY A 66 4.90 -4.85 7.00
CA GLY A 66 5.06 -5.31 5.62
C GLY A 66 4.10 -4.61 4.67
N LEU A 67 2.80 -4.57 4.96
CA LEU A 67 1.81 -3.86 4.12
C LEU A 67 2.15 -2.39 3.93
N HIS A 68 2.54 -1.69 5.00
CA HIS A 68 2.89 -0.29 4.95
C HIS A 68 4.17 -0.05 4.10
N GLU A 69 5.22 -0.84 4.31
CA GLU A 69 6.46 -0.73 3.55
C GLU A 69 6.27 -1.05 2.07
N HIS A 70 5.51 -2.10 1.76
CA HIS A 70 5.21 -2.51 0.40
C HIS A 70 4.39 -1.44 -0.34
N LEU A 71 3.34 -0.88 0.30
CA LEU A 71 2.57 0.23 -0.27
C LEU A 71 3.45 1.47 -0.49
N ARG A 72 4.29 1.83 0.49
CA ARG A 72 5.23 2.94 0.37
C ARG A 72 6.19 2.75 -0.81
N ASN A 73 6.79 1.57 -0.92
CA ASN A 73 7.73 1.26 -2.00
C ASN A 73 7.05 1.32 -3.36
N TYR A 74 5.84 0.76 -3.49
CA TYR A 74 5.03 0.85 -4.69
C TYR A 74 4.80 2.32 -5.11
N LEU A 75 4.34 3.18 -4.19
CA LEU A 75 4.06 4.58 -4.48
C LEU A 75 5.33 5.34 -4.90
N ILE A 76 6.48 5.07 -4.25
CA ILE A 76 7.77 5.66 -4.62
C ILE A 76 8.15 5.28 -6.06
N GLU A 77 8.06 4.01 -6.42
CA GLU A 77 8.40 3.55 -7.76
C GLU A 77 7.43 4.10 -8.82
N TYR A 78 6.13 4.15 -8.52
CA TYR A 78 5.15 4.79 -9.39
C TYR A 78 5.47 6.28 -9.63
N ILE A 79 5.76 7.05 -8.57
CA ILE A 79 6.10 8.47 -8.69
C ILE A 79 7.40 8.67 -9.48
N LYS A 80 8.41 7.81 -9.29
CA LYS A 80 9.64 7.84 -10.10
C LYS A 80 9.35 7.61 -11.58
N LYS A 81 8.51 6.62 -11.90
CA LYS A 81 8.07 6.33 -13.28
C LYS A 81 7.37 7.53 -13.90
N VAL A 82 6.39 8.08 -13.20
CA VAL A 82 5.65 9.28 -13.61
C VAL A 82 6.58 10.48 -13.85
N ARG A 83 7.55 10.69 -12.95
CA ARG A 83 8.55 11.76 -13.09
C ARG A 83 9.37 11.57 -14.36
N HIS A 84 9.80 10.33 -14.64
CA HIS A 84 10.59 10.01 -15.82
C HIS A 84 9.80 10.24 -17.12
N GLU A 85 8.50 9.89 -17.15
CA GLU A 85 7.62 10.14 -18.30
C GLU A 85 7.55 11.62 -18.69
N ILE A 86 7.59 12.52 -17.71
CA ILE A 86 7.50 13.97 -17.96
C ILE A 86 8.85 14.69 -18.03
N GLU A 87 9.96 13.99 -17.82
CA GLU A 87 11.30 14.56 -17.66
C GLU A 87 11.77 15.36 -18.89
N ASN A 88 11.29 14.96 -20.07
CA ASN A 88 11.64 15.59 -21.35
C ASN A 88 10.69 16.74 -21.75
N TYR A 89 9.57 16.93 -21.05
CA TYR A 89 8.69 18.06 -21.33
C TYR A 89 9.25 19.38 -20.77
N ARG A 90 8.94 20.47 -21.44
CA ARG A 90 9.34 21.84 -21.08
C ARG A 90 8.19 22.81 -21.30
N GLY A 91 8.22 23.94 -20.59
CA GLY A 91 7.25 25.02 -20.74
C GLY A 91 5.81 24.60 -20.46
N VAL A 92 4.88 25.08 -21.29
CA VAL A 92 3.43 24.85 -21.12
C VAL A 92 3.07 23.37 -21.16
N LYS A 93 3.70 22.57 -22.04
CA LYS A 93 3.45 21.13 -22.14
C LYS A 93 3.79 20.38 -20.86
N LEU A 94 4.83 20.81 -20.13
CA LEU A 94 5.17 20.23 -18.83
C LEU A 94 4.07 20.53 -17.80
N LEU A 95 3.61 21.78 -17.73
CA LEU A 95 2.56 22.20 -16.80
C LEU A 95 1.23 21.49 -17.08
N GLU A 96 0.83 21.37 -18.34
CA GLU A 96 -0.39 20.66 -18.73
C GLU A 96 -0.35 19.19 -18.33
N ASN A 97 0.77 18.51 -18.60
CA ASN A 97 0.93 17.10 -18.22
C ASN A 97 1.00 16.94 -16.71
N TYR A 98 1.74 17.81 -16.01
CA TYR A 98 1.80 17.79 -14.55
C TYR A 98 0.41 17.95 -13.93
N CYS A 99 -0.37 18.93 -14.37
CA CYS A 99 -1.74 19.14 -13.88
C CYS A 99 -2.66 17.94 -14.14
N ARG A 100 -2.55 17.31 -15.32
CA ARG A 100 -3.33 16.11 -15.67
C ARG A 100 -2.97 14.94 -14.76
N ILE A 101 -1.68 14.67 -14.61
CA ILE A 101 -1.16 13.58 -13.77
C ILE A 101 -1.51 13.82 -12.31
N TRP A 102 -1.30 15.03 -11.79
CA TRP A 102 -1.59 15.37 -10.40
C TRP A 102 -3.07 15.18 -10.06
N LYS A 103 -3.98 15.63 -10.93
CA LYS A 103 -5.42 15.43 -10.74
C LYS A 103 -5.79 13.95 -10.67
N LYS A 104 -5.23 13.15 -11.58
CA LYS A 104 -5.44 11.70 -11.59
C LYS A 104 -4.88 11.04 -10.33
N PHE A 105 -3.61 11.30 -10.03
CA PHE A 105 -2.93 10.77 -8.86
C PHE A 105 -3.70 11.08 -7.58
N LYS A 106 -4.22 12.30 -7.43
CA LYS A 106 -5.03 12.70 -6.29
C LYS A 106 -6.29 11.83 -6.16
N PHE A 107 -7.05 11.66 -7.25
CA PHE A 107 -8.25 10.84 -7.23
C PHE A 107 -7.93 9.38 -6.89
N ASP A 108 -6.93 8.80 -7.55
CA ASP A 108 -6.50 7.42 -7.31
C ASP A 108 -6.01 7.23 -5.86
N SER A 109 -5.29 8.22 -5.31
CA SER A 109 -4.84 8.22 -3.92
C SER A 109 -5.98 8.30 -2.92
N GLU A 110 -7.08 8.99 -3.23
CA GLU A 110 -8.27 9.03 -2.37
C GLU A 110 -8.95 7.65 -2.30
N VAL A 111 -9.02 6.93 -3.43
CA VAL A 111 -9.54 5.55 -3.47
C VAL A 111 -8.65 4.60 -2.68
N VAL A 112 -7.35 4.64 -2.92
CA VAL A 112 -6.39 3.78 -2.19
C VAL A 112 -6.39 4.11 -0.69
N ASN A 113 -6.48 5.39 -0.31
CA ASN A 113 -6.62 5.78 1.09
C ASN A 113 -7.88 5.19 1.75
N GLY A 114 -8.99 5.07 1.00
CA GLY A 114 -10.19 4.39 1.46
C GLY A 114 -9.98 2.89 1.68
N VAL A 115 -9.34 2.21 0.71
CA VAL A 115 -9.01 0.78 0.78
C VAL A 115 -8.12 0.47 2.00
N PHE A 116 -7.13 1.33 2.27
CA PHE A 116 -6.18 1.17 3.38
C PHE A 116 -6.61 1.90 4.66
N SER A 117 -7.85 2.38 4.75
CA SER A 117 -8.33 3.14 5.91
C SER A 117 -8.25 2.37 7.23
N TYR A 118 -8.42 1.04 7.17
CA TYR A 118 -8.25 0.16 8.32
C TYR A 118 -6.80 0.17 8.84
N LEU A 119 -5.84 0.03 7.92
CA LEU A 119 -4.41 0.12 8.23
C LEU A 119 -4.09 1.50 8.83
N ASN A 120 -4.61 2.58 8.25
CA ASN A 120 -4.37 3.94 8.74
C ASN A 120 -4.90 4.17 10.16
N THR A 121 -6.03 3.57 10.50
CA THR A 121 -6.64 3.71 11.84
C THR A 121 -5.82 2.95 12.88
N HIS A 122 -5.52 1.67 12.62
CA HIS A 122 -4.78 0.84 13.57
C HIS A 122 -3.30 1.24 13.70
N TRP A 123 -2.67 1.69 12.61
CA TRP A 123 -1.28 2.19 12.65
C TRP A 123 -1.15 3.45 13.52
N MET A 124 -2.16 4.33 13.51
CA MET A 124 -2.18 5.54 14.33
C MET A 124 -2.62 5.29 15.77
N GLU A 125 -3.55 4.36 16.01
CA GLU A 125 -4.06 4.05 17.35
C GLU A 125 -3.06 3.23 18.20
N GLU A 126 -2.29 2.33 17.59
CA GLU A 126 -1.36 1.47 18.35
C GLU A 126 0.02 2.09 18.64
N GLY A 127 0.32 3.31 18.17
CA GLY A 127 1.63 3.93 18.43
C GLY A 127 2.82 3.16 17.82
N LEU A 128 2.55 2.24 16.88
CA LEU A 128 3.53 1.41 16.18
C LEU A 128 4.64 2.24 15.51
N ASP A 129 4.34 3.45 15.04
CA ASP A 129 5.36 4.37 14.49
C ASP A 129 6.45 4.75 15.51
N TYR A 130 6.13 4.78 16.81
CA TYR A 130 7.09 5.16 17.85
C TYR A 130 7.92 3.96 18.33
N GLU A 131 7.28 2.85 18.68
CA GLU A 131 7.99 1.68 19.23
C GLU A 131 8.75 0.86 18.17
N THR A 132 8.21 0.75 16.95
CA THR A 132 8.88 0.07 15.84
C THR A 132 10.09 0.87 15.33
N ARG A 133 9.98 2.22 15.23
CA ARG A 133 11.15 3.08 14.95
C ARG A 133 12.20 3.01 16.07
N ARG A 134 11.78 2.89 17.34
CA ARG A 134 12.70 2.74 18.48
C ARG A 134 13.43 1.39 18.45
N ARG A 135 12.83 0.32 17.91
CA ARG A 135 13.49 -1.00 17.85
C ARG A 135 14.40 -1.18 16.63
N ILE A 136 14.12 -0.52 15.50
CA ILE A 136 14.98 -0.56 14.30
C ILE A 136 16.21 0.36 14.43
N THR A 137 16.12 1.46 15.19
CA THR A 137 17.24 2.40 15.35
C THR A 137 18.26 1.97 16.41
N TYR A 138 17.93 0.97 17.25
CA TYR A 138 18.72 0.55 18.41
C TYR A 138 19.11 -0.94 18.42
N ASN A 139 18.93 -1.65 17.29
CA ASN A 139 19.58 -2.93 16.98
C ASN A 139 20.45 -2.76 15.73
#